data_AF-A0A662S9G4-F1
#
_entry.id   AF-A0A662S9G4-F1
#
_cell.length_a   1.000
_cell.length_b   1.000
_cell.length_c   1.000
_cell.angle_alpha   90.00
_cell.angle_beta   90.00
_cell.angle_gamma   90.00
#
_symmetry.space_group_name_H-M   'P 1'
#
loop_
_entity.id
_entity.type
_entity.pdbx_description
1 polymer ?
#
loop_
_entity_poly.entity_id
_entity_poly.type
_entity_poly.pdbx_seq_one_letter_code
_entity_poly.pdbx_strand_id
1 'polypeptide(L)'
;MVALALTSKEKDRILRTLEEDREFRLAIAGLVGMREILERMDRTEENIEKLWEEVKQLRLGQEKLWEEVKQLWEEVKQLRLGQEKLWEEVKQLRLGQEKLWEEV
;
A
#
# COMPACT_ATOMS: atom_id res chain seq x y z
N MET A 1 19.22 -16.17 -45.50
CA MET A 1 18.11 -16.28 -44.53
C MET A 1 17.06 -17.21 -45.12
N VAL A 2 16.93 -18.43 -44.60
CA VAL A 2 15.84 -19.34 -44.99
C VAL A 2 14.59 -18.85 -44.28
N ALA A 3 13.51 -18.62 -45.02
CA ALA A 3 12.25 -18.14 -44.46
C ALA A 3 11.68 -19.18 -43.48
N LEU A 4 11.48 -18.78 -42.23
CA LEU A 4 10.83 -19.54 -41.15
C LEU A 4 9.32 -19.78 -41.38
N ALA A 5 8.81 -19.54 -42.59
CA ALA A 5 7.39 -19.60 -42.87
C ALA A 5 7.01 -20.98 -43.42
N LEU A 6 6.05 -21.64 -42.75
CA LEU A 6 5.45 -22.88 -43.22
C LEU A 6 4.81 -22.69 -44.61
N THR A 7 5.05 -23.63 -45.50
CA THR A 7 4.32 -23.77 -46.78
C THR A 7 2.86 -24.15 -46.53
N SER A 8 1.95 -23.89 -47.48
CA SER A 8 0.53 -24.28 -47.32
C SER A 8 0.35 -25.77 -47.06
N LYS A 9 1.14 -26.61 -47.73
CA LYS A 9 1.09 -28.08 -47.55
C LYS A 9 1.49 -28.50 -46.13
N GLU A 10 2.46 -27.82 -45.53
CA GLU A 10 2.87 -28.09 -44.14
C GLU A 10 1.82 -27.61 -43.13
N LYS A 11 1.21 -26.44 -43.37
CA LYS A 11 0.09 -25.94 -42.55
C LYS A 11 -1.09 -26.92 -42.56
N ASP A 12 -1.51 -27.37 -43.75
CA ASP A 12 -2.59 -28.35 -43.88
C ASP A 12 -2.26 -29.67 -43.17
N ARG A 13 -1.01 -30.11 -43.24
CA ARG A 13 -0.56 -31.32 -42.53
C ARG A 13 -0.67 -31.13 -41.01
N ILE A 14 -0.19 -30.01 -40.47
CA ILE A 14 -0.28 -29.71 -39.03
C ILE A 14 -1.74 -29.64 -38.58
N LEU A 15 -2.62 -29.01 -39.36
CA LEU A 15 -4.05 -28.91 -39.04
C LEU A 15 -4.72 -30.29 -39.00
N ARG A 16 -4.47 -31.15 -39.98
CA ARG A 16 -4.97 -32.53 -39.96
C ARG A 16 -4.43 -33.32 -38.78
N THR A 17 -3.14 -33.18 -38.47
CA THR A 17 -2.55 -33.85 -37.31
C THR A 17 -3.18 -33.35 -35.99
N LEU A 18 -3.51 -32.06 -35.88
CA LEU A 18 -4.28 -31.55 -34.73
C LEU A 18 -5.66 -32.20 -34.64
N GLU A 19 -6.34 -32.46 -35.76
CA GLU A 19 -7.69 -33.08 -35.79
C GLU A 19 -7.67 -34.59 -35.51
N GLU A 20 -6.64 -35.30 -35.96
CA GLU A 20 -6.58 -36.77 -35.90
C GLU A 20 -5.79 -37.29 -34.69
N ASP A 21 -4.76 -36.57 -34.23
CA ASP A 21 -3.87 -36.98 -33.14
C ASP A 21 -4.17 -36.23 -31.83
N ARG A 22 -4.71 -36.96 -30.86
CA ARG A 22 -5.04 -36.43 -29.52
C ARG A 22 -3.80 -36.05 -28.70
N GLU A 23 -2.74 -36.84 -28.75
CA GLU A 23 -1.53 -36.60 -27.96
C GLU A 23 -0.83 -35.34 -28.46
N PHE A 24 -0.70 -35.19 -29.78
CA PHE A 24 -0.18 -33.99 -30.40
C PHE A 24 -1.02 -32.75 -30.09
N ARG A 25 -2.35 -32.85 -30.17
CA ARG A 25 -3.26 -31.75 -29.80
C ARG A 25 -3.09 -31.31 -28.35
N LEU A 26 -3.00 -32.26 -27.43
CA LEU A 26 -2.82 -31.97 -26.01
C LEU A 26 -1.45 -31.35 -25.73
N ALA A 27 -0.38 -31.79 -26.41
CA ALA A 27 0.95 -31.21 -26.28
C ALA A 27 0.98 -29.74 -26.75
N ILE A 28 0.37 -29.44 -27.91
CA ILE A 28 0.28 -28.06 -28.42
C ILE A 28 -0.60 -27.19 -27.50
N ALA A 29 -1.75 -27.71 -27.04
CA ALA A 29 -2.60 -26.98 -26.09
C ALA A 29 -1.88 -26.71 -24.76
N GLY A 30 -1.06 -27.65 -24.29
CA GLY A 30 -0.19 -27.47 -23.14
C GLY A 30 0.88 -26.40 -23.36
N LEU A 31 1.61 -26.45 -24.48
CA LEU A 31 2.64 -25.46 -24.79
C LEU A 31 2.10 -24.04 -24.92
N VAL A 32 0.98 -23.90 -25.66
CA VAL A 32 0.28 -22.62 -25.84
C VAL A 32 -0.21 -22.15 -24.47
N GLY A 33 -1.01 -22.97 -23.78
CA GLY A 33 -1.55 -22.65 -22.46
C GLY A 33 -0.49 -22.28 -21.42
N MET A 34 0.66 -22.95 -21.41
CA MET A 34 1.78 -22.64 -20.51
C MET A 34 2.39 -21.29 -20.81
N ARG A 35 2.52 -20.89 -22.09
CA ARG A 35 2.98 -19.54 -22.44
C ARG A 35 2.01 -18.48 -21.92
N GLU A 36 0.71 -18.65 -22.13
CA GLU A 36 -0.26 -17.67 -21.62
C GLU A 36 -0.31 -17.63 -20.08
N ILE A 37 -0.05 -18.75 -19.40
CA ILE A 37 0.11 -18.80 -17.94
C ILE A 37 1.33 -17.97 -17.52
N LEU A 38 2.49 -18.17 -18.14
CA LEU A 38 3.72 -17.42 -17.82
C LEU A 38 3.53 -15.91 -18.03
N GLU A 39 2.93 -15.49 -19.14
CA GLU A 39 2.63 -14.07 -19.38
C GLU A 39 1.65 -13.46 -18.36
N ARG A 40 0.75 -14.27 -17.79
CA ARG A 40 -0.12 -13.84 -16.67
C ARG A 40 0.64 -13.81 -15.35
N MET A 41 1.57 -14.73 -15.13
CA MET A 41 2.45 -14.73 -13.96
C MET A 41 3.33 -13.48 -13.96
N ASP A 42 4.01 -13.16 -15.05
CA ASP A 42 4.86 -11.96 -15.17
C ASP A 42 4.06 -10.68 -14.84
N ARG A 43 2.86 -10.53 -15.41
CA ARG A 43 1.96 -9.40 -15.08
C ARG A 43 1.53 -9.39 -13.62
N THR A 44 1.35 -10.57 -13.02
CA THR A 44 0.97 -10.68 -11.62
C THR A 44 2.13 -10.29 -10.71
N GLU A 45 3.36 -10.70 -11.06
CA GLU A 45 4.58 -10.29 -10.36
C GLU A 45 4.78 -8.77 -10.42
N GLU A 46 4.63 -8.16 -11.60
CA GLU A 46 4.70 -6.69 -11.74
C GLU A 46 3.64 -5.97 -10.87
N ASN A 47 2.43 -6.51 -10.80
CA ASN A 47 1.37 -5.94 -9.96
C ASN A 47 1.69 -6.09 -8.46
N ILE A 48 2.25 -7.23 -8.07
CA ILE A 48 2.69 -7.48 -6.69
C ILE A 48 3.80 -6.51 -6.29
N GLU A 49 4.77 -6.25 -7.17
CA GLU A 49 5.84 -5.26 -6.93
C GLU A 49 5.28 -3.86 -6.71
N LYS A 50 4.32 -3.43 -7.55
CA LYS A 50 3.64 -2.12 -7.38
C LYS A 50 2.90 -2.02 -6.04
N LEU A 51 2.17 -3.07 -5.66
CA LEU A 51 1.48 -3.13 -4.37
C LEU A 51 2.46 -3.06 -3.20
N TRP A 52 3.62 -3.71 -3.30
CA TRP A 52 4.65 -3.62 -2.27
C TRP A 52 5.20 -2.20 -2.09
N GLU A 53 5.40 -1.49 -3.20
CA GLU A 53 5.84 -0.10 -3.14
C GLU A 53 4.76 0.80 -2.52
N GLU A 54 3.49 0.64 -2.90
CA GLU A 54 2.37 1.37 -2.28
C GLU A 54 2.28 1.10 -0.76
N VAL A 55 2.39 -0.16 -0.34
CA VAL A 55 2.39 -0.55 1.08
C VAL A 55 3.56 0.09 1.82
N LYS A 56 4.74 0.17 1.20
CA LYS A 56 5.92 0.82 1.78
C LYS A 56 5.68 2.33 1.95
N GLN A 57 5.11 3.00 0.95
CA GLN A 57 4.78 4.43 1.04
C GLN A 57 3.72 4.68 2.12
N LEU A 58 2.71 3.83 2.24
CA LEU A 58 1.69 3.93 3.30
C LEU A 58 2.31 3.77 4.69
N ARG A 59 3.26 2.84 4.87
CA ARG A 59 3.97 2.68 6.15
C ARG A 59 4.77 3.92 6.52
N LEU A 60 5.49 4.52 5.57
CA LEU A 60 6.21 5.78 5.78
C LEU A 60 5.26 6.93 6.14
N GLY A 61 4.10 7.01 5.49
CA GLY A 61 3.06 7.97 5.84
C GLY A 61 2.52 7.76 7.26
N GLN A 62 2.30 6.51 7.66
CA GLN A 62 1.83 6.15 8.99
C GLN A 62 2.86 6.50 10.08
N GLU A 63 4.15 6.29 9.83
CA GLU A 63 5.23 6.66 10.75
C GLU A 63 5.26 8.18 11.00
N LYS A 64 5.12 8.99 9.94
CA LYS A 64 5.05 10.46 10.06
C LYS A 64 3.84 10.90 10.88
N LEU A 65 2.67 10.32 10.62
CA LEU A 65 1.46 10.62 11.40
C LEU A 65 1.63 10.26 12.88
N TRP A 66 2.30 9.15 13.19
CA TRP A 66 2.60 8.79 14.58
C TRP A 66 3.51 9.81 15.27
N GLU A 67 4.49 10.34 14.55
CA GLU A 67 5.38 11.38 15.06
C GLU A 67 4.63 12.69 15.32
N GLU A 68 3.77 13.13 14.39
CA GLU A 68 2.91 14.30 14.57
C GLU A 68 1.95 14.12 15.76
N VAL A 69 1.31 12.96 15.89
CA VAL A 69 0.44 12.65 17.05
C VAL A 69 1.22 12.72 18.36
N LYS A 70 2.47 12.23 18.39
CA LYS A 70 3.32 12.31 19.58
C LYS A 70 3.67 13.76 19.94
N GLN A 71 3.95 14.61 18.96
CA GLN A 71 4.19 16.04 19.17
C GLN A 71 2.94 16.73 19.73
N LEU A 72 1.78 16.49 19.14
CA LEU A 72 0.50 17.02 19.65
C LEU A 72 0.22 16.60 21.09
N TRP A 73 0.54 15.36 21.47
CA TRP A 73 0.40 14.90 22.84
C TRP A 73 1.27 15.68 23.83
N GLU A 74 2.52 16.00 23.44
CA GLU A 74 3.40 16.82 24.27
C GLU A 74 2.88 18.26 24.38
N GLU A 75 2.42 18.86 23.29
CA GLU A 75 1.81 20.19 23.30
C GLU A 75 0.58 20.25 24.22
N VAL A 76 -0.33 19.26 24.13
CA VAL A 76 -1.49 19.14 25.00
C VAL A 76 -1.08 19.04 26.47
N LYS A 77 -0.01 18.29 26.76
CA LYS A 77 0.52 18.17 28.13
C LYS A 77 1.06 19.51 28.63
N GLN A 78 1.81 20.24 27.82
CA GLN A 78 2.31 21.58 28.19
C GLN A 78 1.17 22.58 28.41
N LEU A 79 0.14 22.56 27.56
CA LEU A 79 -1.05 23.39 27.74
C LEU A 79 -1.76 23.09 29.06
N ARG A 80 -1.90 21.82 29.43
CA ARG A 80 -2.49 21.43 30.73
C ARG A 80 -1.69 21.97 31.91
N LEU A 81 -0.36 21.86 31.88
CA LEU A 81 0.50 22.42 32.91
C LEU A 81 0.39 23.95 33.00
N GLY A 82 0.33 24.63 31.85
CA GLY A 82 0.09 26.07 31.80
C GLY A 82 -1.26 26.45 32.40
N GLN A 83 -2.30 25.68 32.09
CA GLN A 83 -3.64 25.90 32.62
C GLN A 83 -3.69 25.71 34.15
N GLU A 84 -3.02 24.69 34.69
CA GLU A 84 -2.92 24.45 36.14
C GLU A 84 -2.26 25.64 36.86
N LYS A 85 -1.18 26.20 36.30
CA LYS A 85 -0.54 27.40 36.85
C LYS A 85 -1.46 28.60 36.86
N LEU A 86 -2.17 28.84 35.76
CA LEU A 86 -3.16 29.93 35.67
C LEU A 86 -4.27 29.78 36.70
N TRP A 87 -4.75 28.55 36.94
CA TRP A 87 -5.75 28.30 37.98
C TRP A 87 -5.23 28.65 39.38
N GLU A 88 -3.98 28.31 39.68
CA GLU A 88 -3.38 28.67 40.97
C GLU A 88 -3.22 30.19 41.11
N GLU A 89 -2.75 30.88 40.06
CA GLU A 89 -2.66 32.36 40.06
C GLU A 89 -4.03 33.01 40.28
N VAL A 90 -5.07 32.54 39.58
CA VAL A 90 -6.45 33.03 39.77
C VAL A 90 -6.94 32.80 41.20
N LYS A 91 -6.63 31.64 41.79
CA LYS A 91 -6.98 31.33 43.18
C LYS A 91 -6.27 32.27 44.16
N GLN A 92 -4.98 32.53 43.97
CA GLN A 92 -4.23 33.46 44.80
C GLN A 92 -4.74 34.90 44.68
N LEU A 93 -5.10 35.34 43.47
CA LEU A 93 -5.71 36.65 43.26
C LEU A 93 -7.05 36.79 43.98
N ARG A 94 -7.90 35.75 43.95
CA ARG A 94 -9.17 35.73 44.70
C ARG A 94 -8.95 35.84 46.21
N LEU A 95 -8.01 35.07 46.76
CA LEU A 95 -7.67 35.14 48.18
C LEU A 95 -7.12 36.52 48.58
N GLY A 96 -6.27 37.11 47.73
CA GLY A 96 -5.76 38.46 47.95
C GLY A 96 -6.87 39.51 47.91
N GLN A 97 -7.82 39.36 46.98
CA GLN A 97 -8.98 40.23 46.88
C GLN A 97 -9.90 40.12 48.11
N GLU A 98 -10.20 38.91 48.57
CA GLU A 98 -11.01 38.67 49.77
C GLU A 98 -10.43 39.36 51.01
N LYS A 99 -9.11 39.26 51.23
CA LYS A 99 -8.44 39.96 52.33
C LYS A 99 -8.57 41.48 52.26
N LEU A 100 -8.45 42.06 51.06
CA LEU A 100 -8.63 43.50 50.88
C LEU A 100 -10.07 43.94 51.22
N TRP A 101 -11.08 43.10 50.94
CA TRP A 101 -12.46 43.39 51.33
C TRP A 101 -12.69 43.32 52.83
N GLU A 102 -11.91 42.53 53.58
CA GLU A 102 -11.99 42.46 55.05
C GLU A 102 -11.34 43.68 55.74
N GLU A 103 -10.41 44.36 55.06
CA GLU A 103 -9.68 45.51 55.57
C GLU A 103 -10.38 46.88 55.32
N VAL A 104 -11.50 46.88 54.58
CA VAL A 104 -12.29 48.08 54.20
C VAL A 104 -13.63 48.10 54.93
#